data_AF-A0A957G8F1-F1
#
_entry.id   AF-A0A957G8F1-F1
#
_cell.length_a   1.000
_cell.length_b   1.000
_cell.length_c   1.000
_cell.angle_alpha   90.00
_cell.angle_beta   90.00
_cell.angle_gamma   90.00
#
_symmetry.space_group_name_H-M   'P 1'
#
loop_
_entity.id
_entity.type
_entity.pdbx_description
1 polymer ?
#
loop_
_entity_poly.entity_id
_entity_poly.type
_entity_poly.pdbx_seq_one_letter_code
_entity_poly.pdbx_strand_id
1 'polypeptide(L)'
;LEAWGDLTGYGRWQLAQDGNWVDITYDWRVSADKPLLRWFSFIMKPIFAANHHWAMRQGEASLKLELKRRWEGTAVAPPPPTFSYWIRKA
;
A
#
# COMPACT_ATOMS: atom_id res chain seq x y z
N LEU A 1 -4.66 10.30 5.77
CA LEU A 1 -4.47 10.58 4.32
C LEU A 1 -5.76 10.23 3.63
N GLU A 2 -6.21 11.05 2.68
CA GLU A 2 -7.45 10.82 1.92
C GLU A 2 -7.14 10.48 0.47
N ALA A 3 -7.99 9.68 -0.15
CA ALA A 3 -7.90 9.27 -1.55
C ALA A 3 -9.22 9.58 -2.26
N TRP A 4 -9.11 10.10 -3.47
CA TRP A 4 -10.24 10.47 -4.34
C TRP A 4 -10.02 9.94 -5.77
N GLY A 5 -11.11 9.70 -6.50
CA GLY A 5 -11.06 9.17 -7.88
C GLY A 5 -11.94 7.94 -8.07
N ASP A 6 -11.45 6.92 -8.77
CA ASP A 6 -12.17 5.65 -8.98
C ASP A 6 -12.42 4.86 -7.69
N LEU A 7 -11.53 5.06 -6.72
CA LEU A 7 -11.64 4.58 -5.35
C LEU A 7 -11.57 5.79 -4.43
N THR A 8 -12.54 5.90 -3.52
CA THR A 8 -12.57 6.96 -2.51
C THR A 8 -12.37 6.34 -1.15
N GLY A 9 -11.56 6.96 -0.30
CA GLY A 9 -11.23 6.35 0.99
C GLY A 9 -10.15 7.08 1.76
N TYR A 10 -9.58 6.41 2.75
CA TYR A 10 -8.53 6.97 3.58
C TYR A 10 -7.48 5.93 3.97
N GLY A 11 -6.25 6.42 4.12
CA GLY A 11 -5.13 5.72 4.73
C GLY A 11 -4.84 6.29 6.12
N ARG A 12 -4.76 5.41 7.12
CA ARG A 12 -4.40 5.74 8.49
C ARG A 12 -3.09 5.04 8.86
N TRP A 13 -2.12 5.84 9.25
CA TRP A 13 -0.88 5.36 9.87
C TRP A 13 -0.98 5.50 11.37
N GLN A 14 -0.57 4.47 12.08
CA GLN A 14 -0.43 4.46 13.52
C GLN A 14 1.01 4.03 13.82
N LEU A 15 1.71 4.84 14.59
CA LEU A 15 3.09 4.60 14.99
C LEU A 15 3.11 4.56 16.51
N ALA A 16 3.56 3.45 17.06
CA ALA A 16 3.73 3.26 18.50
C ALA A 16 5.20 2.92 18.77
N GLN A 17 5.82 3.64 19.70
CA GLN A 17 7.19 3.35 20.11
C GLN A 17 7.21 2.07 20.95
N ASP A 18 8.07 1.11 20.58
CA ASP A 18 8.36 -0.10 21.35
C ASP A 18 9.87 -0.23 21.59
N GLY A 19 10.35 0.35 22.70
CA GLY A 19 11.76 0.34 23.05
C GLY A 19 12.64 0.98 21.96
N ASN A 20 13.53 0.20 21.34
CA ASN A 20 14.38 0.64 20.23
C ASN A 20 13.70 0.51 18.85
N TRP A 21 12.48 -0.02 18.80
CA TRP A 21 11.71 -0.26 17.58
C TRP A 21 10.46 0.61 17.55
N VAL A 22 9.81 0.66 16.39
CA VAL A 22 8.52 1.34 16.21
C VAL A 22 7.57 0.37 15.53
N ASP A 23 6.45 0.10 16.19
CA ASP A 23 5.35 -0.63 15.62
C ASP A 23 4.56 0.31 14.70
N ILE A 24 4.52 -0.05 13.42
CA ILE A 24 3.83 0.73 12.40
C ILE A 24 2.65 -0.10 11.87
N THR A 25 1.44 0.39 12.09
CA THR A 25 0.23 -0.16 11.48
C THR A 25 -0.26 0.79 10.39
N TYR A 26 -0.46 0.24 9.19
CA TYR A 26 -1.07 0.95 8.08
C TYR A 26 -2.42 0.33 7.74
N ASP A 27 -3.49 1.08 8.00
CA ASP A 27 -4.86 0.71 7.61
C ASP A 27 -5.25 1.52 6.36
N TRP A 28 -5.59 0.82 5.28
CA TRP A 28 -6.06 1.41 4.04
C TRP A 28 -7.49 0.96 3.76
N ARG A 29 -8.43 1.91 3.81
CA ARG A 29 -9.86 1.64 3.57
C ARG A 29 -10.32 2.41 2.36
N VAL A 30 -10.81 1.69 1.36
CA VAL A 30 -11.34 2.26 0.12
C VAL A 30 -12.69 1.66 -0.25
N SER A 31 -13.54 2.51 -0.81
CA SER A 31 -14.83 2.19 -1.38
C SER A 31 -14.84 2.50 -2.87
N ALA A 32 -15.53 1.65 -3.62
CA ALA A 32 -15.72 1.77 -5.06
C ALA A 32 -17.19 2.16 -5.32
N ASP A 33 -17.49 3.46 -5.30
CA ASP A 33 -18.88 3.95 -5.29
C ASP A 33 -19.52 4.07 -6.69
N LYS A 34 -18.87 3.54 -7.74
CA LYS A 34 -19.41 3.59 -9.11
C LYS A 34 -20.48 2.50 -9.36
N PRO A 35 -21.63 2.82 -9.99
CA PRO A 35 -22.74 1.88 -10.21
C PRO A 35 -22.33 0.60 -10.95
N LEU A 36 -21.40 0.70 -11.91
CA LEU A 36 -20.88 -0.44 -12.67
C LEU A 36 -20.13 -1.44 -11.77
N LEU A 37 -19.40 -0.95 -10.76
CA LEU A 37 -18.68 -1.79 -9.81
C LEU A 37 -19.61 -2.47 -8.81
N ARG A 38 -20.80 -1.91 -8.53
CA ARG A 38 -21.82 -2.57 -7.70
C ARG A 38 -22.35 -3.85 -8.35
N TRP A 39 -22.61 -3.83 -9.66
CA TRP A 39 -23.15 -4.99 -10.39
C TRP A 39 -22.17 -6.16 -10.45
N PHE A 40 -20.88 -5.88 -10.68
CA PHE A 40 -19.83 -6.91 -10.71
C PHE A 40 -19.13 -7.13 -9.36
N SER A 41 -19.70 -6.58 -8.27
CA SER A 41 -19.02 -6.54 -6.97
C SER A 41 -18.67 -7.91 -6.40
N PHE A 42 -19.46 -8.95 -6.68
CA PHE A 42 -19.18 -10.31 -6.22
C PHE A 42 -17.84 -10.86 -6.75
N ILE A 43 -17.49 -10.54 -8.00
CA ILE A 43 -16.21 -10.95 -8.62
C ILE A 43 -15.13 -9.91 -8.31
N MET A 44 -15.48 -8.63 -8.35
CA MET A 44 -14.50 -7.57 -8.24
C MET A 44 -13.93 -7.41 -6.84
N LYS A 45 -14.75 -7.59 -5.79
CA LYS A 45 -14.30 -7.52 -4.39
C LYS A 45 -13.18 -8.51 -4.07
N PRO A 46 -13.30 -9.83 -4.34
CA PRO A 46 -12.23 -10.76 -4.03
C PRO A 46 -10.97 -10.49 -4.86
N ILE A 47 -11.10 -10.08 -6.14
CA ILE A 47 -9.94 -9.70 -6.96
C ILE A 47 -9.22 -8.49 -6.37
N PHE A 48 -9.95 -7.42 -6.04
CA PHE A 48 -9.36 -6.22 -5.45
C PHE A 48 -8.75 -6.51 -4.07
N ALA A 49 -9.40 -7.32 -3.24
CA ALA A 49 -8.87 -7.72 -1.94
C ALA A 49 -7.56 -8.53 -2.11
N ALA A 50 -7.53 -9.52 -3.00
CA ALA A 50 -6.34 -10.32 -3.26
C ALA A 50 -5.19 -9.45 -3.78
N ASN A 51 -5.46 -8.55 -4.73
CA ASN A 51 -4.47 -7.60 -5.21
C ASN A 51 -3.99 -6.66 -4.10
N HIS A 52 -4.90 -6.16 -3.25
CA HIS A 52 -4.55 -5.29 -2.14
C HIS A 52 -3.66 -6.00 -1.12
N HIS A 53 -3.99 -7.23 -0.73
CA HIS A 53 -3.14 -8.04 0.16
C HIS A 53 -1.77 -8.34 -0.45
N TRP A 54 -1.70 -8.60 -1.75
CA TRP A 54 -0.41 -8.77 -2.43
C TRP A 54 0.41 -7.48 -2.43
N ALA A 55 -0.20 -6.36 -2.82
CA ALA A 55 0.47 -5.06 -2.88
C ALA A 55 0.97 -4.61 -1.50
N MET A 56 0.17 -4.81 -0.45
CA MET A 56 0.55 -4.49 0.93
C MET A 56 1.74 -5.33 1.41
N ARG A 57 1.78 -6.63 1.10
CA ARG A 57 2.94 -7.48 1.42
C ARG A 57 4.21 -7.05 0.71
N GLN A 58 4.11 -6.67 -0.56
CA GLN A 58 5.27 -6.15 -1.31
C GLN A 58 5.72 -4.79 -0.75
N GLY A 59 4.78 -3.91 -0.42
CA GLY A 59 5.07 -2.62 0.22
C GLY A 59 5.80 -2.79 1.56
N GLU A 60 5.35 -3.70 2.41
CA GLU A 60 6.00 -4.01 3.69
C GLU A 60 7.44 -4.52 3.49
N ALA A 61 7.64 -5.48 2.57
CA ALA A 61 8.97 -6.02 2.28
C ALA A 61 9.94 -4.93 1.80
N SER A 62 9.49 -4.07 0.88
CA SER A 62 10.29 -2.95 0.39
C SER A 62 10.58 -1.89 1.45
N LEU A 63 9.63 -1.61 2.35
CA LEU A 63 9.85 -0.71 3.49
C LEU A 63 10.92 -1.26 4.43
N LYS A 64 10.89 -2.56 4.75
CA LYS A 64 11.93 -3.19 5.58
C LYS A 64 13.32 -3.07 4.94
N LEU A 65 13.42 -3.28 3.63
CA LEU A 65 14.68 -3.09 2.89
C LEU A 65 15.16 -1.63 2.96
N GLU A 66 14.27 -0.67 2.76
CA GLU A 66 14.60 0.75 2.80
C GLU A 66 15.03 1.21 4.20
N LEU A 67 14.36 0.73 5.25
CA LEU A 67 14.75 1.00 6.63
C LEU A 67 16.15 0.44 6.93
N LYS A 68 16.41 -0.81 6.52
CA LYS A 68 17.74 -1.42 6.63
C LYS A 68 18.80 -0.60 5.88
N ARG A 69 18.50 -0.16 4.66
CA ARG A 69 19.39 0.69 3.85
C ARG A 69 19.72 2.00 4.54
N ARG A 70 18.73 2.67 5.12
CA ARG A 70 18.92 3.95 5.83
C ARG A 70 19.68 3.78 7.14
N TRP A 71 19.48 2.66 7.83
CA TRP A 71 20.14 2.36 9.09
C TRP A 71 21.61 1.96 8.90
N GLU A 72 21.90 1.07 7.94
CA GLU A 72 23.24 0.51 7.72
C GLU A 72 24.06 1.28 6.66
N GLY A 73 23.43 2.21 5.93
CA GLY A 73 24.06 3.05 4.91
C GLY A 73 24.49 2.34 3.62
N THR A 74 24.32 1.01 3.51
CA THR A 74 24.93 0.20 2.43
C THR A 74 24.00 -0.88 1.82
N ALA A 75 22.72 -0.94 2.18
CA ALA A 75 21.84 -1.99 1.66
C ALA A 75 21.31 -1.70 0.23
N VAL A 76 21.03 -2.78 -0.51
CA VAL A 76 20.42 -2.74 -1.85
C VAL A 76 19.08 -2.01 -1.79
N ALA A 77 18.87 -1.07 -2.72
CA ALA A 77 17.60 -0.36 -2.83
C ALA A 77 16.44 -1.35 -3.09
N PRO A 78 15.25 -1.11 -2.52
CA PRO A 78 14.09 -1.96 -2.79
C PRO A 78 13.81 -2.01 -4.30
N PRO A 79 13.29 -3.15 -4.81
CA PRO A 79 12.96 -3.27 -6.22
C PRO A 79 11.95 -2.20 -6.63
N PRO A 80 12.06 -1.65 -7.85
CA PRO A 80 11.12 -0.65 -8.33
C PRO A 80 9.71 -1.27 -8.42
N PRO A 81 8.66 -0.44 -8.33
CA PRO A 81 7.30 -0.91 -8.47
C PRO A 81 7.10 -1.59 -9.83
N THR A 82 6.32 -2.66 -9.84
CA THR A 82 6.04 -3.50 -11.02
C THR A 82 5.59 -2.67 -12.23
N PHE A 83 4.85 -1.59 -11.98
CA PHE A 83 4.35 -0.68 -13.02
C PHE A 83 5.01 0.70 -12.96
N SER A 84 6.34 0.73 -13.05
CA SER A 84 7.15 1.97 -12.99
C SER A 84 6.80 3.04 -14.05
N TYR A 85 6.17 2.66 -15.16
CA TYR A 85 5.73 3.58 -16.21
C TYR A 85 4.73 4.64 -15.70
N TRP A 86 3.87 4.29 -14.75
CA TRP A 86 2.78 5.15 -14.28
C TRP A 86 3.19 6.18 -13.22
N ILE A 87 4.40 6.08 -12.67
CA ILE A 87 4.94 7.04 -11.68
C ILE A 87 5.56 8.25 -12.37
N ARG A 88 6.03 8.13 -13.62
CA ARG A 88 6.66 9.23 -14.35
C ARG A 88 5.68 10.21 -15.00
N LYS A 89 4.37 9.93 -14.95
CA LYS A 89 3.32 10.73 -15.60
C LYS A 89 2.25 11.27 -14.64
N ALA A 90 2.31 10.91 -13.36
CA ALA A 90 1.48 11.48 -12.30
C ALA A 90 2.26 12.57 -11.58
#